data_AF-A0A7S4S2H4-F1
#
_entry.id   AF-A0A7S4S2H4-F1
#
_cell.length_a   1.000
_cell.length_b   1.000
_cell.length_c   1.000
_cell.angle_alpha   90.00
_cell.angle_beta   90.00
_cell.angle_gamma   90.00
#
_symmetry.space_group_name_H-M   'P 1'
#
loop_
_entity.id
_entity.type
_entity.pdbx_description
1 polymer ?
#
loop_
_entity_poly.entity_id
_entity_poly.type
_entity_poly.pdbx_seq_one_letter_code
_entity_poly.pdbx_strand_id
1 'polypeptide(L)'
;AETDKTSSGEDVGWIAFSSKAGSMHGFYFTIGTAEYGTKNGVDGSPHVINFPPNYFTDKPDIVVSLYGVSGKDGSWARGAGDWSSTKQTVYAEEDQISDKERTHPRATFAWAAFTEETNLVAAAPAPRRRF
;
A
#
# COMPACT_ATOMS: atom_id res chain seq x y z
N ALA A 1 13.99 13.53 11.19
CA ALA A 1 14.94 12.51 11.67
C ALA A 1 14.61 12.12 13.10
N GLU A 2 14.24 10.85 13.35
CA GLU A 2 14.23 10.31 14.72
C GLU A 2 15.62 10.53 15.35
N THR A 3 15.66 11.29 16.46
CA THR A 3 16.91 11.70 17.11
C THR A 3 17.45 10.65 18.06
N ASP A 4 16.65 9.65 18.40
CA ASP A 4 16.94 8.73 19.48
C ASP A 4 17.29 7.35 18.92
N LYS A 5 18.59 7.03 18.95
CA LYS A 5 19.12 5.72 18.54
C LYS A 5 19.08 4.70 19.68
N THR A 6 17.97 4.63 20.41
CA THR A 6 17.83 3.81 21.62
C THR A 6 17.13 2.48 21.37
N SER A 7 16.72 2.18 20.14
CA SER A 7 16.11 0.91 19.77
C SER A 7 17.10 -0.24 19.92
N SER A 8 16.95 -1.01 21.00
CA SER A 8 17.71 -2.22 21.28
C SER A 8 17.17 -3.39 20.45
N GLY A 9 17.45 -3.39 19.15
CA GLY A 9 17.06 -4.46 18.22
C GLY A 9 15.56 -4.49 17.92
N GLU A 10 15.22 -4.52 16.64
CA GLU A 10 13.84 -4.64 16.16
C GLU A 10 13.63 -6.03 15.55
N ASP A 11 12.65 -6.74 16.08
CA ASP A 11 12.14 -7.95 15.44
C ASP A 11 11.13 -7.56 14.35
N VAL A 12 11.52 -7.76 13.09
CA VAL A 12 10.69 -7.41 11.93
C VAL A 12 10.04 -8.65 11.33
N GLY A 13 8.71 -8.72 11.44
CA GLY A 13 7.89 -9.65 10.67
C GLY A 13 7.63 -9.10 9.26
N TRP A 14 7.72 -9.96 8.23
CA TRP A 14 7.45 -9.56 6.85
C TRP A 14 6.52 -10.54 6.15
N ILE A 15 5.74 -10.00 5.21
CA ILE A 15 4.95 -10.76 4.24
C ILE A 15 5.36 -10.24 2.86
N ALA A 16 5.66 -11.17 1.94
CA ALA A 16 5.99 -10.83 0.56
C ALA A 16 4.91 -11.37 -0.37
N PHE A 17 4.56 -10.56 -1.37
CA PHE A 17 3.63 -10.93 -2.41
C PHE A 17 4.30 -10.86 -3.78
N SER A 18 3.99 -11.82 -4.65
CA SER A 18 4.27 -11.67 -6.08
C SER A 18 3.21 -10.77 -6.71
N SER A 19 3.61 -9.84 -7.58
CA SER A 19 2.67 -9.04 -8.38
C SER A 19 1.75 -9.95 -9.20
N LYS A 20 0.46 -9.92 -8.91
CA LYS A 20 -0.55 -10.78 -9.53
C LYS A 20 -1.95 -10.23 -9.29
N ALA A 21 -2.83 -10.49 -10.24
CA ALA A 21 -4.27 -10.32 -10.09
C ALA A 21 -4.96 -11.68 -10.23
N GLY A 22 -6.05 -11.89 -9.50
CA GLY A 22 -6.82 -13.12 -9.56
C GLY A 22 -8.01 -13.13 -8.61
N SER A 23 -8.56 -14.30 -8.38
CA SER A 23 -9.59 -14.51 -7.38
C SER A 23 -9.34 -15.76 -6.55
N MET A 24 -9.82 -15.74 -5.31
CA MET A 24 -9.79 -16.85 -4.38
C MET A 24 -11.18 -16.95 -3.73
N HIS A 25 -11.85 -18.09 -3.94
CA HIS A 25 -13.21 -18.32 -3.43
C HIS A 25 -14.24 -17.22 -3.78
N GLY A 26 -14.11 -16.61 -4.95
CA GLY A 26 -15.00 -15.53 -5.41
C GLY A 26 -14.58 -14.12 -4.96
N PHE A 27 -13.56 -13.98 -4.12
CA PHE A 27 -12.97 -12.69 -3.75
C PHE A 27 -11.82 -12.36 -4.69
N TYR A 28 -11.84 -11.15 -5.25
CA TYR A 28 -10.78 -10.68 -6.13
C TYR A 28 -9.63 -10.10 -5.32
N PHE A 29 -8.41 -10.27 -5.84
CA PHE A 29 -7.23 -9.58 -5.37
C PHE A 29 -6.42 -9.05 -6.55
N THR A 30 -5.72 -7.96 -6.32
CA THR A 30 -4.71 -7.46 -7.24
C THR A 30 -3.55 -6.86 -6.46
N ILE A 31 -2.34 -7.16 -6.90
CA ILE A 31 -1.09 -6.86 -6.21
C ILE A 31 -0.13 -6.32 -7.25
N GLY A 32 0.51 -5.20 -6.93
CA GLY A 32 1.44 -4.60 -7.86
C GLY A 32 2.38 -3.60 -7.20
N THR A 33 3.23 -3.07 -8.04
CA THR A 33 3.97 -1.83 -7.76
C THR A 33 3.40 -0.73 -8.63
N ALA A 34 3.50 0.49 -8.15
CA ALA A 34 3.06 1.65 -8.88
C ALA A 34 4.20 2.67 -8.88
N GLU A 35 4.77 2.84 -10.08
CA GLU A 35 5.81 3.83 -10.36
C GLU A 35 5.18 4.92 -11.22
N TYR A 36 5.23 6.17 -10.77
CA TYR A 36 4.87 7.29 -11.64
C TYR A 36 5.75 8.49 -11.39
N GLY A 37 6.01 9.19 -12.49
CA GLY A 37 6.94 10.29 -12.61
C GLY A 37 6.56 11.50 -11.77
N THR A 38 7.63 12.18 -11.35
CA THR A 38 7.74 13.49 -10.68
C THR A 38 6.90 13.74 -9.43
N LYS A 39 7.60 14.06 -8.32
CA LYS A 39 7.13 14.68 -7.07
C LYS A 39 5.76 14.19 -6.56
N ASN A 40 5.80 13.05 -5.86
CA ASN A 40 4.62 12.45 -5.22
C ASN A 40 4.51 12.83 -3.72
N GLY A 41 5.20 13.89 -3.30
CA GLY A 41 5.05 14.49 -1.98
C GLY A 41 3.66 15.09 -1.79
N VAL A 42 3.27 15.40 -0.55
CA VAL A 42 1.94 15.97 -0.25
C VAL A 42 1.76 17.38 -0.82
N ASP A 43 2.85 18.07 -1.14
CA ASP A 43 2.86 19.35 -1.86
C ASP A 43 2.82 19.19 -3.39
N GLY A 44 2.86 17.95 -3.88
CA GLY A 44 2.83 17.58 -5.29
C GLY A 44 1.48 17.03 -5.74
N SER A 45 1.51 16.23 -6.80
CA SER A 45 0.32 15.51 -7.28
C SER A 45 0.30 14.11 -6.68
N PRO A 46 -0.88 13.61 -6.24
CA PRO A 46 -0.93 12.27 -5.69
C PRO A 46 -0.69 11.23 -6.77
N HIS A 47 -0.02 10.16 -6.38
CA HIS A 47 0.17 9.00 -7.21
C HIS A 47 -1.15 8.22 -7.36
N VAL A 48 -1.45 7.72 -8.56
CA VAL A 48 -2.66 6.96 -8.84
C VAL A 48 -2.36 5.46 -8.93
N ILE A 49 -2.92 4.69 -8.01
CA ILE A 49 -2.98 3.23 -8.09
C ILE A 49 -4.28 2.87 -8.81
N ASN A 50 -4.17 2.30 -10.01
CA ASN A 50 -5.33 1.85 -10.78
C ASN A 50 -5.62 0.37 -10.50
N PHE A 51 -6.89 0.06 -10.28
CA PHE A 51 -7.37 -1.31 -10.17
C PHE A 51 -7.85 -1.83 -11.52
N PRO A 52 -7.75 -3.13 -11.80
CA PRO A 52 -8.33 -3.71 -13.00
C PRO A 52 -9.85 -3.43 -13.07
N PRO A 53 -10.39 -3.03 -14.23
CA PRO A 53 -11.83 -2.82 -14.38
C PRO A 53 -12.63 -4.06 -13.99
N ASN A 54 -13.76 -3.86 -13.31
CA ASN A 54 -14.69 -4.90 -12.89
C ASN A 54 -14.15 -5.92 -11.86
N TYR A 55 -12.99 -5.68 -11.24
CA TYR A 55 -12.51 -6.51 -10.13
C TYR A 55 -13.22 -6.19 -8.82
N PHE A 56 -13.49 -4.92 -8.58
CA PHE A 56 -14.11 -4.45 -7.36
C PHE A 56 -15.44 -3.76 -7.68
N THR A 57 -16.45 -4.04 -6.88
CA THR A 57 -17.78 -3.43 -6.96
C THR A 57 -17.90 -2.20 -6.08
N ASP A 58 -17.16 -2.18 -4.95
CA ASP A 58 -16.98 -1.02 -4.08
C ASP A 58 -15.47 -0.75 -3.86
N LYS A 59 -15.15 0.15 -2.94
CA LYS A 59 -13.79 0.49 -2.51
C LYS A 59 -13.11 -0.74 -1.89
N PRO A 60 -12.04 -1.27 -2.50
CA PRO A 60 -11.36 -2.46 -2.00
C PRO A 60 -10.59 -2.17 -0.70
N ASP A 61 -10.42 -3.21 0.12
CA ASP A 61 -9.46 -3.19 1.22
C ASP A 61 -8.04 -3.17 0.65
N ILE A 62 -7.28 -2.11 0.90
CA ILE A 62 -5.95 -1.91 0.32
C ILE A 62 -4.89 -1.63 1.38
N VAL A 63 -3.76 -2.34 1.27
CA VAL A 63 -2.52 -2.02 1.97
C VAL A 63 -1.55 -1.43 0.98
N VAL A 64 -0.97 -0.27 1.32
CA VAL A 64 0.03 0.41 0.49
C VAL A 64 1.26 0.66 1.35
N SER A 65 2.43 0.36 0.79
CA SER A 65 3.72 0.65 1.41
C SER A 65 4.60 1.41 0.42
N LEU A 66 5.46 2.26 0.96
CA LEU A 66 6.54 2.85 0.18
C LEU A 66 7.59 1.76 -0.10
N TYR A 67 7.82 1.45 -1.37
CA TYR A 67 8.74 0.40 -1.81
C TYR A 67 10.15 0.93 -2.06
N GLY A 68 10.27 2.17 -2.55
CA GLY A 68 11.57 2.81 -2.78
C GLY A 68 11.43 4.30 -3.05
N VAL A 69 12.44 5.08 -2.64
CA VAL A 69 12.50 6.52 -2.83
C VAL A 69 13.86 6.91 -3.42
N SER A 70 13.87 7.87 -4.34
CA SER A 70 15.11 8.47 -4.81
C SER A 70 15.51 9.65 -3.91
N GLY A 71 15.85 9.41 -2.64
CA GLY A 71 16.13 10.44 -1.64
C GLY A 71 16.81 9.86 -0.39
N LYS A 72 17.16 10.71 0.58
CA LYS A 72 17.74 10.27 1.87
C LYS A 72 16.71 10.24 3.00
N ASP A 73 15.64 11.00 2.85
CA ASP A 73 14.64 11.17 3.88
C ASP A 73 13.62 10.04 3.84
N GLY A 74 13.27 9.56 5.03
CA GLY A 74 12.28 8.51 5.23
C GLY A 74 10.89 9.03 4.86
N SER A 75 10.06 8.13 4.32
CA SER A 75 8.67 8.45 4.01
C SER A 75 7.76 7.25 4.16
N TRP A 76 6.46 7.50 4.26
CA TRP A 76 5.42 6.48 4.29
C TRP A 76 4.30 6.79 3.29
N ALA A 77 3.56 5.75 2.90
CA ALA A 77 2.39 5.92 2.06
C ALA A 77 1.25 6.56 2.86
N ARG A 78 0.64 7.61 2.32
CA ARG A 78 -0.53 8.27 2.88
C ARG A 78 -1.65 8.31 1.85
N GLY A 79 -2.87 7.94 2.23
CA GLY A 79 -4.04 8.08 1.37
C GLY A 79 -4.28 9.54 0.95
N ALA A 80 -4.67 9.73 -0.31
CA ALA A 80 -5.03 11.02 -0.90
C ALA A 80 -6.44 10.93 -1.49
N GLY A 81 -7.23 12.00 -1.35
CA GLY A 81 -8.50 12.29 -2.04
C GLY A 81 -9.35 11.12 -2.54
N ASP A 82 -8.98 10.59 -3.71
CA ASP A 82 -9.78 9.60 -4.44
C ASP A 82 -9.56 8.17 -3.94
N TRP A 83 -10.67 7.53 -3.58
CA TRP A 83 -10.77 6.09 -3.31
C TRP A 83 -12.08 5.55 -3.91
N SER A 84 -11.97 4.67 -4.89
CA SER A 84 -13.09 4.05 -5.60
C SER A 84 -12.81 2.59 -5.92
N SER A 85 -13.79 1.92 -6.52
CA SER A 85 -13.63 0.56 -7.05
C SER A 85 -12.61 0.45 -8.21
N THR A 86 -12.17 1.56 -8.77
CA THR A 86 -11.25 1.58 -9.92
C THR A 86 -9.90 2.20 -9.62
N LYS A 87 -9.75 2.94 -8.52
CA LYS A 87 -8.47 3.55 -8.14
C LYS A 87 -8.37 3.93 -6.67
N GLN A 88 -7.14 4.06 -6.20
CA GLN A 88 -6.76 4.77 -4.98
C GLN A 88 -5.71 5.82 -5.32
N THR A 89 -5.74 6.99 -4.69
CA THR A 89 -4.65 7.95 -4.78
C THR A 89 -3.83 8.03 -3.49
N VAL A 90 -2.51 8.19 -3.60
CA VAL A 90 -1.59 8.18 -2.45
C VAL A 90 -0.48 9.22 -2.59
N TYR A 91 0.02 9.71 -1.46
CA TYR A 91 1.24 10.51 -1.37
C TYR A 91 2.35 9.71 -0.70
N ALA A 92 3.60 10.11 -0.97
CA ALA A 92 4.72 9.85 -0.08
C ALA A 92 4.77 11.00 0.93
N GLU A 93 4.48 10.69 2.19
CA GLU A 93 4.56 11.66 3.29
C GLU A 93 5.93 11.57 3.94
N GLU A 94 6.59 12.73 4.06
CA GLU A 94 7.91 12.85 4.69
C GLU A 94 7.85 12.86 6.20
N ASP A 95 8.91 12.34 6.82
CA ASP A 95 9.24 12.71 8.18
C ASP A 95 9.62 14.21 8.27
N GLN A 96 8.69 15.04 8.75
CA GLN A 96 8.91 16.47 8.94
C GLN A 96 9.67 16.85 10.23
N ILE A 97 10.30 15.89 10.93
CA ILE A 97 11.00 16.17 12.19
C ILE A 97 12.30 16.98 11.95
N SER A 98 13.01 16.75 10.85
CA SER A 98 14.31 17.41 10.57
C SER A 98 14.18 18.75 9.85
N ASP A 99 13.17 18.89 8.99
CA ASP A 99 12.83 20.14 8.33
C ASP A 99 11.35 20.16 7.90
N LYS A 100 10.91 21.28 7.34
CA LYS A 100 9.53 21.46 6.87
C LYS A 100 9.36 21.07 5.40
N GLU A 101 10.37 20.49 4.76
CA GLU A 101 10.24 20.04 3.38
C GLU A 101 9.13 18.97 3.32
N ARG A 102 8.33 19.06 2.25
CA ARG A 102 7.35 18.02 1.89
C ARG A 102 7.52 17.59 0.44
N THR A 103 8.55 18.14 -0.20
CA THR A 103 8.82 18.00 -1.61
C THR A 103 9.60 16.71 -1.80
N HIS A 104 8.89 15.59 -1.86
CA HIS A 104 9.56 14.33 -2.06
C HIS A 104 9.99 14.11 -3.52
N PRO A 105 11.19 13.53 -3.73
CA PRO A 105 11.59 13.04 -5.03
C PRO A 105 10.75 11.80 -5.42
N ARG A 106 11.06 11.17 -6.55
CA ARG A 106 10.28 10.06 -7.09
C ARG A 106 10.21 8.92 -6.06
N ALA A 107 8.99 8.48 -5.76
CA ALA A 107 8.70 7.33 -4.89
C ALA A 107 7.97 6.23 -5.67
N THR A 108 8.27 4.99 -5.31
CA THR A 108 7.61 3.78 -5.79
C THR A 108 6.77 3.22 -4.65
N PHE A 109 5.52 2.85 -4.94
CA PHE A 109 4.65 2.21 -3.97
C PHE A 109 4.48 0.73 -4.32
N ALA A 110 4.47 -0.13 -3.31
CA ALA A 110 3.95 -1.49 -3.41
C ALA A 110 2.57 -1.54 -2.77
N TRP A 111 1.66 -2.30 -3.34
CA TRP A 111 0.28 -2.38 -2.87
C TRP A 111 -0.34 -3.74 -3.09
N ALA A 112 -1.28 -4.09 -2.22
CA ALA A 112 -2.14 -5.26 -2.34
C ALA A 112 -3.58 -4.83 -2.02
N ALA A 113 -4.49 -5.06 -2.95
CA ALA A 113 -5.91 -4.75 -2.80
C ALA A 113 -6.74 -6.03 -2.88
N PHE A 114 -7.74 -6.11 -2.02
CA PHE A 114 -8.67 -7.23 -1.84
C PHE A 114 -10.11 -6.70 -1.94
N THR A 115 -11.06 -7.56 -2.28
CA THR A 115 -12.49 -7.21 -2.23
C THR A 115 -12.86 -6.53 -0.90
N GLU A 116 -13.82 -5.62 -0.93
CA GLU A 116 -14.34 -4.94 0.26
C GLU A 116 -14.81 -5.94 1.34
N GLU A 117 -14.69 -5.55 2.62
CA GLU A 117 -15.20 -6.30 3.77
C GLU A 117 -14.69 -7.75 3.81
N THR A 118 -13.45 -7.99 3.34
CA THR A 118 -12.95 -9.37 3.27
C THR A 118 -12.61 -9.87 4.67
N ASN A 119 -13.54 -10.62 5.28
CA ASN A 119 -13.27 -11.39 6.48
C ASN A 119 -12.49 -12.67 6.14
N LEU A 120 -11.17 -12.53 6.01
CA LEU A 120 -10.23 -13.62 5.70
C LEU A 120 -10.24 -14.75 6.74
N VAL A 121 -10.68 -14.47 7.98
CA VAL A 121 -10.67 -15.44 9.09
C VAL A 121 -11.95 -16.29 9.11
N ALA A 122 -13.09 -15.71 8.73
CA ALA A 122 -14.38 -16.43 8.71
C ALA A 122 -14.57 -17.35 7.49
N ALA A 123 -13.77 -17.17 6.43
CA ALA A 123 -13.91 -17.91 5.16
C ALA A 123 -13.21 -19.29 5.13
N ALA A 124 -12.50 -19.69 6.19
CA ALA A 124 -11.87 -21.01 6.26
C ALA A 124 -12.96 -22.10 6.48
N PRO A 125 -13.21 -23.01 5.52
CA PRO A 125 -14.09 -24.15 5.78
C PRO A 125 -13.48 -25.00 6.91
N ALA A 126 -14.34 -25.47 7.82
CA ALA A 126 -13.93 -26.32 8.93
C ALA A 126 -13.04 -27.48 8.41
N PRO A 127 -11.94 -27.82 9.11
CA PRO A 127 -11.05 -28.90 8.66
C PRO A 127 -11.86 -30.19 8.51
N ARG A 128 -11.90 -30.72 7.28
CA ARG A 128 -12.55 -32.01 7.00
C ARG A 128 -11.78 -33.10 7.74
N ARG A 129 -12.31 -33.54 8.89
CA ARG A 129 -11.86 -34.77 9.54
C ARG A 129 -12.13 -35.93 8.58
N ARG A 130 -11.08 -36.49 8.01
CA ARG A 130 -11.14 -37.81 7.38
C ARG A 130 -11.27 -38.82 8.51
N PHE A 131 -12.39 -39.54 8.54
CA PHE A 131 -12.52 -40.80 9.27
C PHE A 131 -11.84 -41.90 8.47
#